data_AF-A0A5C2LJN0-F1
#
_entry.id   AF-A0A5C2LJN0-F1
#
_cell.length_a   1.000
_cell.length_b   1.000
_cell.length_c   1.000
_cell.angle_alpha   90.00
_cell.angle_beta   90.00
_cell.angle_gamma   90.00
#
_symmetry.space_group_name_H-M   'P 1'
#
loop_
_entity.id
_entity.type
_entity.pdbx_description
1 polymer ?
#
loop_
_entity_poly.entity_id
_entity_poly.type
_entity_poly.pdbx_seq_one_letter_code
_entity_poly.pdbx_strand_id
1 'polypeptide(L)'
;MYRQHPRAGRSAGLFAKVNEALAAPASFRSAGSAAAPTGWIRQMADGRQDYAFVHMTLKIGAGRSAESRQDVGDMLFALIKSHFATLMESRYLALSFAMEELDPTLNYKQNNVHALFK
;
A
#
# COMPACT_ATOMS: atom_id res chain seq x y z
N MET A 1 -9.36 28.68 -8.24
CA MET A 1 -10.44 27.68 -8.19
C MET A 1 -9.85 26.30 -8.48
N TYR A 2 -9.43 25.55 -7.47
CA TYR A 2 -8.97 24.18 -7.66
C TYR A 2 -10.21 23.29 -7.82
N ARG A 3 -10.44 22.84 -9.05
CA ARG A 3 -11.51 21.91 -9.41
C ARG A 3 -11.30 20.65 -8.58
N GLN A 4 -12.22 20.37 -7.66
CA GLN A 4 -12.32 19.06 -7.04
C GLN A 4 -12.49 18.03 -8.16
N HIS A 5 -11.43 17.29 -8.48
CA HIS A 5 -11.54 16.18 -9.42
C HIS A 5 -11.99 14.93 -8.66
N PRO A 6 -12.91 14.14 -9.24
CA PRO A 6 -13.66 13.13 -8.52
C PRO A 6 -12.75 11.93 -8.24
N ARG A 7 -12.71 11.53 -6.96
CA ARG A 7 -12.46 10.16 -6.47
C ARG A 7 -11.36 9.43 -7.26
N ALA A 8 -10.10 9.71 -6.93
CA ALA A 8 -9.00 8.79 -7.23
C ALA A 8 -9.48 7.34 -6.97
N GLY A 9 -9.43 6.51 -8.00
CA GLY A 9 -10.12 5.22 -8.09
C GLY A 9 -10.20 4.48 -6.77
N ARG A 10 -11.43 4.28 -6.28
CA ARG A 10 -11.86 3.71 -4.99
C ARG A 10 -10.75 2.99 -4.18
N SER A 11 -9.94 3.77 -3.47
CA SER A 11 -8.87 3.28 -2.58
C SER A 11 -9.37 2.32 -1.49
N ALA A 12 -10.62 2.46 -1.05
CA ALA A 12 -11.23 1.56 -0.07
C ALA A 12 -11.22 0.08 -0.50
N GLY A 13 -11.45 -0.21 -1.79
CA GLY A 13 -11.43 -1.58 -2.30
C GLY A 13 -10.03 -2.18 -2.39
N LEU A 14 -9.00 -1.34 -2.57
CA LEU A 14 -7.61 -1.78 -2.56
C LEU A 14 -7.14 -2.10 -1.14
N PHE A 15 -7.46 -1.25 -0.15
CA PHE A 15 -7.07 -1.50 1.23
C PHE A 15 -7.65 -2.79 1.80
N ALA A 16 -8.91 -3.09 1.49
CA ALA A 16 -9.52 -4.37 1.87
C ALA A 16 -8.76 -5.57 1.27
N LYS A 17 -8.49 -5.55 -0.04
CA LYS A 17 -7.74 -6.62 -0.74
C LYS A 17 -6.33 -6.79 -0.20
N VAL A 18 -5.63 -5.69 0.09
CA VAL A 18 -4.26 -5.71 0.65
C VAL A 18 -4.28 -6.28 2.07
N ASN A 19 -5.23 -5.86 2.91
CA ASN A 19 -5.34 -6.38 4.27
C ASN A 19 -5.67 -7.87 4.29
N GLU A 20 -6.56 -8.33 3.39
CA GLU A 20 -6.88 -9.75 3.22
C GLU A 20 -5.66 -10.55 2.73
N ALA A 21 -4.96 -10.05 1.71
CA ALA A 21 -3.75 -10.69 1.18
C ALA A 21 -2.63 -10.75 2.22
N LEU A 22 -2.50 -9.74 3.09
CA LEU A 22 -1.56 -9.74 4.20
C LEU A 22 -1.96 -10.66 5.34
N ALA A 23 -3.24 -11.02 5.49
CA ALA A 23 -3.69 -11.94 6.53
C ALA A 23 -3.44 -13.42 6.16
N ALA A 24 -3.21 -13.74 4.88
CA ALA A 24 -3.03 -15.11 4.41
C ALA A 24 -1.67 -15.73 4.81
N PRO A 25 -0.51 -15.04 4.70
CA PRO A 25 0.76 -15.56 5.18
C PRO A 25 0.79 -15.58 6.72
N ALA A 26 1.18 -16.70 7.32
CA ALA A 26 1.36 -16.79 8.78
C ALA A 26 2.36 -15.76 9.35
N SER A 27 3.22 -15.21 8.50
CA SER A 27 4.20 -14.17 8.83
C SER A 27 3.59 -12.77 9.05
N PHE A 28 2.32 -12.55 8.70
CA PHE A 28 1.58 -11.32 8.93
C PHE A 28 0.23 -11.62 9.60
N ARG A 29 0.03 -11.13 10.84
CA ARG A 29 -1.25 -11.26 11.55
C ARG A 29 -2.10 -10.02 11.34
N SER A 30 -3.38 -10.22 11.04
CA SER A 30 -4.38 -9.19 10.73
C SER A 30 -4.53 -8.10 11.79
N ALA A 31 -4.38 -8.45 13.07
CA ALA A 31 -4.68 -7.57 14.21
C ALA A 31 -3.81 -6.30 14.35
N GLY A 32 -2.74 -6.18 13.54
CA GLY A 32 -1.82 -5.03 13.57
C GLY A 32 -1.70 -4.25 12.25
N SER A 33 -2.43 -4.63 11.20
CA SER A 33 -2.34 -3.97 9.89
C SER A 33 -3.23 -2.74 9.84
N ALA A 34 -2.66 -1.60 9.44
CA ALA A 34 -3.38 -0.36 9.22
C ALA A 34 -2.95 0.25 7.88
N ALA A 35 -3.89 0.87 7.17
CA ALA A 35 -3.65 1.55 5.90
C ALA A 35 -4.36 2.90 5.89
N ALA A 36 -3.68 3.94 5.41
CA ALA A 36 -4.22 5.28 5.27
C ALA A 36 -3.66 5.96 4.01
N PRO A 37 -4.42 6.86 3.35
CA PRO A 37 -3.89 7.68 2.26
C PRO A 37 -2.85 8.69 2.77
N THR A 38 -1.78 8.93 2.01
CA THR A 38 -0.73 9.89 2.38
C THR A 38 -0.45 10.89 1.26
N GLY A 39 -0.59 12.19 1.55
CA GLY A 39 -0.10 13.29 0.72
C GLY A 39 -0.73 13.44 -0.66
N TRP A 40 -0.35 14.50 -1.36
CA TRP A 40 -0.73 14.78 -2.74
C TRP A 40 0.51 15.18 -3.52
N ILE A 41 0.65 14.66 -4.74
CA ILE A 41 1.70 15.09 -5.66
C ILE A 41 1.19 16.24 -6.52
N ARG A 42 2.02 17.28 -6.66
CA ARG A 42 1.67 18.51 -7.37
C ARG A 42 2.02 18.49 -8.85
N GLN A 43 3.02 17.70 -9.25
CA GLN A 43 3.44 17.54 -10.64
C GLN A 43 4.13 16.19 -10.80
N MET A 44 3.87 15.52 -11.94
CA MET A 44 4.54 14.30 -12.35
C MET A 44 5.19 14.53 -13.71
N ALA A 45 6.40 13.99 -13.90
CA ALA A 45 7.20 14.15 -15.11
C ALA A 45 7.30 15.63 -15.53
N ASP A 46 7.10 15.93 -16.81
CA ASP A 46 7.11 17.31 -17.35
C ASP A 46 5.75 18.04 -17.20
N GLY A 47 4.73 17.37 -16.65
CA GLY A 47 3.38 17.92 -16.47
C GLY A 47 2.62 18.22 -17.77
N ARG A 48 3.06 17.71 -18.93
CA ARG A 48 2.46 18.02 -20.24
C ARG A 48 1.28 17.12 -20.61
N GLN A 49 1.06 16.03 -19.89
CA GLN A 49 -0.08 15.11 -20.06
C GLN A 49 -0.85 14.96 -18.75
N ASP A 50 -2.02 14.33 -18.81
CA ASP A 50 -2.80 13.93 -17.62
C ASP A 50 -2.18 12.69 -16.94
N TYR A 51 -0.99 12.90 -16.39
CA TYR A 51 -0.27 11.89 -15.62
C TYR A 51 -0.92 11.66 -14.25
N ALA A 52 -1.07 10.41 -13.86
CA ALA A 52 -1.34 10.01 -12.49
C ALA A 52 -0.22 9.16 -11.92
N PHE A 53 -0.13 9.18 -10.59
CA PHE A 53 0.83 8.36 -9.86
C PHE A 53 0.21 7.85 -8.57
N VAL A 54 0.52 6.60 -8.23
CA VAL A 54 0.20 5.99 -6.95
C VAL A 54 1.48 5.42 -6.35
N HIS A 55 1.80 5.86 -5.13
CA HIS A 55 2.84 5.26 -4.29
C HIS A 55 2.22 4.59 -3.09
N MET A 56 2.75 3.42 -2.73
CA MET A 56 2.39 2.70 -1.53
C MET A 56 3.63 2.31 -0.76
N THR A 57 3.58 2.46 0.56
CA THR A 57 4.62 2.02 1.47
C THR A 57 4.03 1.03 2.46
N LEU A 58 4.59 -0.18 2.54
CA LEU A 58 4.28 -1.13 3.59
C LEU A 58 5.37 -1.08 4.66
N LYS A 59 5.02 -0.59 5.85
CA LYS A 59 5.91 -0.57 7.01
C LYS A 59 5.69 -1.80 7.87
N ILE A 60 6.78 -2.51 8.17
CA ILE A 60 6.73 -3.81 8.84
C ILE A 60 7.65 -3.79 10.06
N GLY A 61 7.38 -4.61 11.08
CA GLY A 61 8.37 -4.83 12.14
C GLY A 61 9.61 -5.55 11.59
N ALA A 62 10.80 -5.17 12.07
CA ALA A 62 12.05 -5.81 11.71
C ALA A 62 12.08 -7.31 12.08
N GLY A 63 13.00 -8.06 11.45
CA GLY A 63 13.31 -9.45 11.83
C GLY A 63 12.74 -10.52 10.90
N ARG A 64 12.17 -10.15 9.76
CA ARG A 64 11.78 -11.09 8.71
C ARG A 64 12.95 -11.34 7.76
N SER A 65 13.04 -12.55 7.20
CA SER A 65 14.06 -12.87 6.19
C SER A 65 13.90 -12.01 4.94
N ALA A 66 14.98 -11.84 4.17
CA ALA A 66 14.93 -11.15 2.88
C ALA A 66 13.98 -11.86 1.91
N GLU A 67 14.04 -13.20 1.85
CA GLU A 67 13.16 -14.04 1.04
C GLU A 67 11.68 -13.83 1.38
N SER A 68 11.30 -13.90 2.66
CA SER A 68 9.90 -13.68 3.06
C SER A 68 9.40 -12.27 2.73
N ARG A 69 10.28 -11.26 2.79
CA ARG A 69 9.93 -9.89 2.40
C ARG A 69 9.77 -9.75 0.90
N GLN A 70 10.62 -10.40 0.12
CA GLN A 70 10.56 -10.43 -1.33
C GLN A 70 9.25 -11.09 -1.80
N ASP A 71 8.93 -12.27 -1.28
CA ASP A 71 7.72 -13.01 -1.64
C ASP A 71 6.44 -12.20 -1.37
N VAL A 72 6.36 -11.57 -0.19
CA VAL A 72 5.23 -10.71 0.17
C VAL A 72 5.20 -9.46 -0.70
N GLY A 73 6.36 -8.85 -0.97
CA GLY A 73 6.47 -7.69 -1.83
C GLY A 73 5.98 -7.95 -3.25
N ASP A 74 6.41 -9.06 -3.85
CA ASP A 74 6.02 -9.46 -5.19
C ASP A 74 4.53 -9.80 -5.28
N MET A 75 4.03 -10.56 -4.31
CA MET A 75 2.61 -10.89 -4.21
C MET A 75 1.73 -9.64 -4.10
N LEU A 76 2.08 -8.69 -3.23
CA LEU A 76 1.34 -7.43 -3.10
C LEU A 76 1.45 -6.56 -4.34
N PHE A 77 2.63 -6.46 -4.94
CA PHE A 77 2.80 -5.65 -6.13
C PHE A 77 2.04 -6.22 -7.34
N ALA A 78 1.94 -7.54 -7.46
CA ALA A 78 1.07 -8.19 -8.44
C ALA A 78 -0.41 -7.85 -8.22
N LEU A 79 -0.90 -7.90 -6.97
CA LEU A 79 -2.26 -7.52 -6.60
C LEU A 79 -2.56 -6.04 -6.94
N ILE A 80 -1.61 -5.15 -6.62
CA ILE A 80 -1.68 -3.72 -6.94
C ILE A 80 -1.80 -3.50 -8.45
N LYS A 81 -0.94 -4.14 -9.26
CA LYS A 81 -0.99 -4.04 -10.72
C LYS A 81 -2.34 -4.52 -11.26
N SER A 82 -2.83 -5.66 -10.76
CA SER A 82 -4.14 -6.20 -11.16
C SER A 82 -5.28 -5.23 -10.85
N HIS A 83 -5.26 -4.59 -9.68
CA HIS A 83 -6.27 -3.61 -9.29
C HIS A 83 -6.32 -2.40 -10.24
N PHE A 84 -5.17 -1.93 -10.71
CA PHE A 84 -5.06 -0.74 -11.55
C PHE A 84 -4.99 -1.02 -13.06
N ALA A 85 -5.04 -2.30 -13.49
CA ALA A 85 -4.85 -2.69 -14.89
C ALA A 85 -5.73 -1.90 -15.86
N THR A 86 -7.05 -1.88 -15.64
CA THR A 86 -8.00 -1.12 -16.48
C THR A 86 -7.70 0.38 -16.49
N LEU A 87 -7.21 0.94 -15.38
CA LEU A 87 -6.85 2.35 -15.32
C LEU A 87 -5.58 2.61 -16.14
N MET A 88 -4.57 1.75 -16.02
CA MET A 88 -3.33 1.84 -16.80
C MET A 88 -3.54 1.68 -18.31
N GLU A 89 -4.56 0.92 -18.74
CA GLU A 89 -4.95 0.80 -20.16
C GLU A 89 -5.58 2.09 -20.70
N SER A 90 -6.21 2.89 -19.84
CA SER A 90 -7.00 4.06 -20.24
C SER A 90 -6.29 5.41 -20.06
N ARG A 91 -5.17 5.46 -19.32
CA ARG A 91 -4.42 6.70 -19.04
C ARG A 91 -2.97 6.44 -18.66
N TYR A 92 -2.15 7.49 -18.70
CA TYR A 92 -0.81 7.46 -18.14
C TYR A 92 -0.85 7.39 -16.60
N LEU A 93 -0.44 6.24 -16.07
CA LEU A 93 -0.40 5.97 -14.64
C LEU A 93 0.92 5.28 -14.29
N ALA A 94 1.62 5.79 -13.29
CA ALA A 94 2.75 5.10 -12.69
C ALA A 94 2.39 4.55 -11.31
N LEU A 95 2.84 3.32 -11.04
CA LEU A 95 2.66 2.63 -9.76
C LEU A 95 4.04 2.41 -9.14
N SER A 96 4.15 2.66 -7.84
CA SER A 96 5.34 2.31 -7.07
C SER A 96 4.95 1.74 -5.72
N PHE A 97 5.78 0.80 -5.24
CA PHE A 97 5.61 0.15 -3.97
C PHE A 97 6.97 0.04 -3.28
N ALA A 98 7.01 0.35 -1.98
CA ALA A 98 8.19 0.19 -1.15
C ALA A 98 7.83 -0.59 0.12
N MET A 99 8.74 -1.43 0.58
CA MET A 99 8.66 -2.09 1.88
C MET A 99 9.76 -1.55 2.79
N GLU A 100 9.39 -1.11 3.99
CA GLU A 100 10.31 -0.53 4.97
C GLU A 100 10.22 -1.29 6.30
N GLU A 101 11.35 -1.64 6.88
CA GLU A 101 11.40 -2.11 8.25
C GLU A 101 11.38 -0.93 9.22
N LEU A 102 10.51 -1.02 10.22
CA LEU A 102 10.46 -0.10 11.34
C LEU A 102 11.67 -0.34 12.25
N ASP A 103 12.15 0.72 12.89
CA ASP A 103 13.24 0.63 13.87
C ASP A 103 12.91 -0.44 14.94
N PRO A 104 13.84 -1.35 15.26
CA PRO A 104 13.57 -2.43 16.21
C PRO A 104 13.42 -1.96 17.65
N THR A 105 14.00 -0.80 18.01
CA THR A 105 14.04 -0.27 19.39
C THR A 105 13.08 0.91 19.54
N LEU A 106 13.05 1.81 18.58
CA LEU A 106 12.28 3.05 18.57
C LEU A 106 10.91 2.86 17.90
N ASN A 107 10.21 1.80 18.27
CA ASN A 107 8.89 1.43 17.73
C ASN A 107 7.93 1.04 18.84
N TYR A 108 7.36 2.05 19.49
CA TYR A 108 6.45 1.91 20.62
C TYR A 108 5.02 1.58 20.13
N LYS A 109 4.37 0.60 20.76
CA LYS A 109 3.04 0.12 20.38
C LYS A 109 2.15 -0.05 21.60
N GLN A 110 0.91 0.43 21.50
CA GLN A 110 -0.17 0.09 22.42
C GLN A 110 -1.42 -0.20 21.57
N ASN A 111 -1.83 -1.45 21.51
CA ASN A 111 -2.91 -1.90 20.64
C ASN A 111 -3.83 -2.89 21.36
N ASN A 112 -5.02 -2.45 21.76
CA ASN A 112 -6.03 -3.29 22.39
C ASN A 112 -6.84 -4.13 21.38
N VAL A 113 -6.74 -3.86 20.08
CA VAL A 113 -7.45 -4.59 19.02
C VAL A 113 -6.98 -6.04 18.93
N HIS A 114 -5.76 -6.36 19.38
CA HIS A 114 -5.28 -7.74 19.50
C HIS A 114 -6.22 -8.64 20.32
N ALA A 115 -6.98 -8.09 21.27
CA ALA A 115 -7.94 -8.87 22.05
C ALA A 115 -9.06 -9.51 21.20
N LEU A 116 -9.30 -8.99 20.00
CA LEU A 116 -10.36 -9.46 19.08
C LEU A 116 -9.90 -10.59 18.15
N PHE A 117 -8.60 -10.90 18.10
CA PHE A 117 -8.02 -11.85 17.14
C PHE A 117 -7.09 -12.82 17.87
N LYS A 118 -7.50 -14.09 18.02
CA LYS A 118 -6.71 -15.18 18.61
C LYS A 118 -6.01 -15.99 17.53
#